data_AF-A0A8D1IUI6-F1
#
_entry.id   AF-A0A8D1IUI6-F1
#
_cell.length_a   1.000
_cell.length_b   1.000
_cell.length_c   1.000
_cell.angle_alpha   90.00
_cell.angle_beta   90.00
_cell.angle_gamma   90.00
#
_symmetry.space_group_name_H-M   'P 1'
#
loop_
_entity.id
_entity.type
_entity.pdbx_description
1 polymer ?
#
loop_
_entity_poly.entity_id
_entity_poly.type
_entity_poly.pdbx_seq_one_letter_code
_entity_poly.pdbx_strand_id
1 'polypeptide(L)'
;MAEDKSKRGSIGMSLKGGQTNNGFVQNEDIRERDPNPEDRQQHNAVDMLGPGDPDLKDIRPYAGMPKEVLFQFSGQARYRVPREVLFWLTVASVLALIAATISIIAISPKCLDWWQAGPMYQIYPRSFKDSDKDGNGDLKGIQDKLDYLTTLNIKTVWITSFYKSSLKDFRYGVEDFREIDPIFGTMKDFENLVAAIHDKGLKLIIDFIPNHTSDKHAWFQLSRTRTGKYTDYYIWHDCTQEDGITIPPNNWLSVYGNSSWHFDEIRNQCYFHQFLKEQPDLNFRNPDVQEEIKEIIQFWLSKGVDGFSFDAVQFLLEAKHLRDETQVNKTQIPATITHYSELYHDFTTTQVGMHDIVRSFRQMMDQYSREPGRYRTTAHVCSSQAQ
;
A
#
# COMPACT_ATOMS: atom_id res chain seq x y z
N MET A 1 -1.45 -34.03 -34.30
CA MET A 1 -0.28 -34.14 -35.20
C MET A 1 0.30 -32.73 -35.31
N ALA A 2 1.52 -32.39 -34.91
CA ALA A 2 2.65 -33.10 -34.34
C ALA A 2 3.44 -32.07 -33.50
N GLU A 3 4.11 -32.55 -32.47
CA GLU A 3 5.10 -31.83 -31.65
C GLU A 3 6.30 -31.33 -32.49
N ASP A 4 6.95 -30.23 -32.10
CA ASP A 4 8.39 -30.30 -31.78
C ASP A 4 8.92 -29.13 -30.92
N LYS A 5 9.33 -29.51 -29.71
CA LYS A 5 10.51 -29.15 -28.89
C LYS A 5 11.19 -27.77 -28.95
N SER A 6 11.32 -27.25 -27.73
CA SER A 6 12.58 -26.96 -27.01
C SER A 6 13.53 -25.89 -27.57
N LYS A 7 13.67 -24.80 -26.80
CA LYS A 7 15.00 -24.28 -26.40
C LYS A 7 14.89 -23.44 -25.12
N ARG A 8 15.29 -24.06 -24.02
CA ARG A 8 15.45 -23.49 -22.68
C ARG A 8 16.80 -22.79 -22.64
N GLY A 9 16.82 -21.45 -22.62
CA GLY A 9 18.04 -20.66 -22.39
C GLY A 9 18.35 -20.61 -20.90
N SER A 10 19.37 -21.36 -20.46
CA SER A 10 19.90 -21.28 -19.09
C SER A 10 20.82 -20.06 -19.00
N ILE A 11 20.40 -19.04 -18.25
CA ILE A 11 21.25 -17.92 -17.86
C ILE A 11 22.02 -18.36 -16.62
N GLY A 12 23.33 -18.58 -16.79
CA GLY A 12 24.26 -18.79 -15.68
C GLY A 12 24.59 -17.47 -15.00
N MET A 13 24.13 -17.29 -13.76
CA MET A 13 24.62 -16.23 -12.87
C MET A 13 25.71 -16.79 -11.97
N SER A 14 26.93 -16.29 -12.16
CA SER A 14 28.09 -16.51 -11.29
C SER A 14 28.01 -15.58 -10.09
N LEU A 15 27.68 -16.12 -8.91
CA LEU A 15 27.85 -15.43 -7.63
C LEU A 15 29.24 -15.74 -7.06
N LYS A 16 30.15 -14.78 -7.16
CA LYS A 16 31.41 -14.77 -6.40
C LYS A 16 31.24 -13.86 -5.19
N GLY A 17 31.44 -14.39 -3.98
CA GLY A 17 31.76 -13.61 -2.79
C GLY A 17 30.77 -13.74 -1.63
N GLY A 18 30.77 -14.88 -0.94
CA GLY A 18 30.23 -15.01 0.41
C GLY A 18 31.14 -15.92 1.23
N GLN A 19 31.75 -15.40 2.29
CA GLN A 19 32.50 -16.20 3.27
C GLN A 19 31.52 -17.06 4.07
N THR A 20 31.69 -18.38 4.02
CA THR A 20 30.95 -19.34 4.87
C THR A 20 31.82 -19.76 6.05
N ASN A 21 31.27 -19.60 7.26
CA ASN A 21 31.85 -20.04 8.53
C ASN A 21 31.78 -21.58 8.61
N ASN A 22 32.93 -22.24 8.79
CA ASN A 22 33.04 -23.69 8.89
C ASN A 22 32.79 -24.17 10.34
N GLY A 23 31.54 -24.12 10.78
CA GLY A 23 31.10 -24.80 12.00
C GLY A 23 30.07 -25.86 11.63
N PHE A 24 30.45 -27.13 11.78
CA PHE A 24 29.64 -28.35 11.56
C PHE A 24 29.65 -28.93 10.14
N VAL A 25 30.54 -29.90 9.92
CA VAL A 25 30.37 -30.97 8.93
C VAL A 25 30.12 -32.27 9.69
N GLN A 26 28.94 -32.86 9.49
CA GLN A 26 28.62 -34.24 9.87
C GLN A 26 29.25 -35.17 8.83
N ASN A 27 30.04 -36.16 9.30
CA ASN A 27 30.42 -37.32 8.51
C ASN A 27 29.51 -38.48 8.92
N GLU A 28 28.59 -38.88 8.04
CA GLU A 28 28.07 -40.25 8.00
C GLU A 28 28.45 -40.84 6.64
N ASP A 29 29.21 -41.94 6.66
CA ASP A 29 29.10 -43.10 5.75
C ASP A 29 30.35 -43.98 5.83
N ILE A 30 30.38 -44.95 6.76
CA ILE A 30 31.15 -46.19 6.57
C ILE A 30 30.32 -47.37 7.09
N ARG A 31 29.96 -48.28 6.17
CA ARG A 31 29.28 -49.56 6.44
C ARG A 31 30.24 -50.57 7.06
N GLU A 32 29.81 -51.23 8.13
CA GLU A 32 30.50 -52.36 8.76
C GLU A 32 30.57 -53.58 7.80
N ARG A 33 31.73 -54.25 7.77
CA ARG A 33 31.95 -55.57 7.16
C ARG A 33 32.41 -56.52 8.26
N ASP A 34 31.72 -57.64 8.41
CA ASP A 34 32.14 -58.73 9.30
C ASP A 34 33.43 -59.41 8.80
N PRO A 35 34.38 -59.80 9.67
CA PRO A 35 35.57 -60.54 9.26
C PRO A 35 35.36 -62.06 9.19
N ASN A 36 35.93 -62.66 8.16
CA ASN A 36 36.03 -64.11 7.92
C ASN A 36 37.11 -64.75 8.84
N PRO A 37 36.99 -66.03 9.24
CA PRO A 37 37.73 -66.60 10.36
C PRO A 37 38.94 -67.43 9.90
N GLU A 38 39.98 -66.82 9.36
CA GLU A 38 41.26 -67.53 9.12
C GLU A 38 42.44 -66.56 9.26
N ASP A 39 42.96 -66.44 10.49
CA ASP A 39 44.41 -66.35 10.68
C ASP A 39 44.77 -66.74 12.12
N ARG A 40 45.06 -68.04 12.30
CA ARG A 40 45.79 -68.54 13.47
C ARG A 40 47.27 -68.34 13.18
N GLN A 41 48.00 -67.62 14.04
CA GLN A 41 49.36 -68.02 14.35
C GLN A 41 49.82 -67.54 15.72
N GLN A 42 50.31 -68.51 16.48
CA GLN A 42 50.88 -68.42 17.82
C GLN A 42 52.19 -67.64 17.81
N HIS A 43 52.36 -66.71 18.76
CA HIS A 43 53.68 -66.40 19.29
C HIS A 43 53.64 -66.27 20.82
N ASN A 44 54.14 -67.34 21.43
CA ASN A 44 54.75 -67.53 22.75
C ASN A 44 54.64 -66.42 23.80
N ALA A 45 54.04 -66.83 24.93
CA ALA A 45 54.20 -66.23 26.23
C ALA A 45 55.67 -66.27 26.69
N VAL A 46 56.16 -65.15 27.19
CA VAL A 46 57.25 -65.10 28.17
C VAL A 46 56.72 -64.29 29.36
N ASP A 47 56.51 -64.99 30.47
CA ASP A 47 56.22 -64.40 31.77
C ASP A 47 57.42 -63.57 32.24
N MET A 48 57.19 -62.28 32.49
CA MET A 48 57.92 -61.55 33.52
C MET A 48 56.91 -61.01 34.53
N LEU A 49 56.72 -61.80 35.59
CA LEU A 49 56.09 -61.39 36.84
C LEU A 49 56.92 -60.26 37.48
N GLY A 50 56.42 -59.03 37.35
CA GLY A 50 56.72 -57.88 38.20
C GLY A 50 55.42 -57.39 38.86
N PRO A 51 55.46 -56.87 40.09
CA PRO A 51 54.33 -56.95 41.01
C PRO A 51 53.21 -55.97 40.67
N GLY A 52 52.00 -56.51 40.54
CA GLY A 52 50.74 -55.78 40.70
C GLY A 52 50.32 -54.98 39.48
N ASP A 53 49.64 -55.64 38.54
CA ASP A 53 48.44 -55.01 37.98
C ASP A 53 47.55 -54.76 39.21
N PRO A 54 47.27 -53.50 39.60
CA PRO A 54 46.40 -53.29 40.75
C PRO A 54 45.09 -53.97 40.40
N ASP A 55 44.72 -54.96 41.21
CA ASP A 55 43.46 -55.66 41.11
C ASP A 55 42.35 -54.59 41.04
N LEU A 56 41.94 -54.28 39.82
CA LEU A 56 41.07 -53.15 39.48
C LEU A 56 39.62 -53.44 39.90
N LYS A 57 39.44 -54.42 40.80
CA LYS A 57 38.16 -54.85 41.36
C LYS A 57 37.80 -54.13 42.65
N ASP A 58 38.72 -53.35 43.24
CA ASP A 58 38.50 -52.62 44.49
C ASP A 58 38.90 -51.13 44.44
N ILE A 59 38.99 -50.53 43.25
CA ILE A 59 39.28 -49.11 43.13
C ILE A 59 38.05 -48.29 43.50
N ARG A 60 38.10 -47.58 44.62
CA ARG A 60 37.04 -46.65 45.01
C ARG A 60 37.02 -45.44 44.07
N PRO A 61 35.83 -44.88 43.78
CA PRO A 61 35.75 -43.67 42.97
C PRO A 61 36.48 -42.50 43.64
N TYR A 62 37.32 -41.81 42.86
CA TYR A 62 38.05 -40.60 43.26
C TYR A 62 37.82 -39.47 42.24
N ALA A 63 38.28 -38.25 42.52
CA ALA A 63 38.11 -37.13 41.60
C ALA A 63 39.06 -37.26 40.38
N GLY A 64 38.55 -37.06 39.16
CA GLY A 64 39.38 -37.10 37.93
C GLY A 64 39.73 -38.51 37.44
N MET A 65 38.84 -39.49 37.63
CA MET A 65 39.08 -40.88 37.20
C MET A 65 39.40 -40.99 35.70
N PRO A 66 40.39 -41.84 35.31
CA PRO A 66 40.65 -42.19 33.92
C PRO A 66 39.51 -43.06 33.35
N LYS A 67 39.46 -43.16 32.01
CA LYS A 67 38.37 -43.79 31.25
C LYS A 67 38.08 -45.24 31.70
N GLU A 68 39.14 -46.00 31.95
CA GLU A 68 39.10 -47.42 32.30
C GLU A 68 38.41 -47.66 33.65
N VAL A 69 38.68 -46.78 34.64
CA VAL A 69 38.07 -46.82 35.97
C VAL A 69 36.61 -46.32 35.91
N LEU A 70 36.32 -45.30 35.09
CA LEU A 70 34.98 -44.72 34.96
C LEU A 70 33.94 -45.72 34.38
N PHE A 71 34.34 -46.60 33.46
CA PHE A 71 33.43 -47.58 32.86
C PHE A 71 32.90 -48.62 33.86
N GLN A 72 33.68 -48.96 34.89
CA GLN A 72 33.28 -49.92 35.91
C GLN A 72 32.10 -49.42 36.77
N PHE A 73 31.98 -48.09 36.95
CA PHE A 73 30.94 -47.48 37.79
C PHE A 73 29.80 -46.86 36.98
N SER A 74 30.07 -46.27 35.82
CA SER A 74 29.07 -45.51 35.04
C SER A 74 27.95 -46.38 34.43
N GLY A 75 28.16 -47.69 34.28
CA GLY A 75 27.15 -48.64 33.80
C GLY A 75 26.10 -49.03 34.83
N GLN A 76 26.32 -48.74 36.13
CA GLN A 76 25.39 -49.09 37.21
C GLN A 76 24.03 -48.39 37.01
N ALA A 77 22.94 -49.09 37.34
CA ALA A 77 21.57 -48.61 37.13
C ALA A 77 21.32 -47.20 37.73
N ARG A 78 21.91 -46.93 38.91
CA ARG A 78 21.83 -45.63 39.61
C ARG A 78 22.41 -44.44 38.83
N TYR A 79 23.31 -44.67 37.86
CA TYR A 79 23.90 -43.63 37.02
C TYR A 79 23.39 -43.70 35.57
N ARG A 80 23.12 -44.89 35.05
CA ARG A 80 22.62 -45.08 33.69
C ARG A 80 21.21 -44.53 33.49
N VAL A 81 20.27 -44.85 34.40
CA VAL A 81 18.86 -44.43 34.26
C VAL A 81 18.72 -42.90 34.33
N PRO A 82 19.29 -42.18 35.33
CA PRO A 82 19.20 -40.72 35.36
C PRO A 82 19.84 -40.05 34.14
N ARG A 83 20.97 -40.59 33.62
CA ARG A 83 21.64 -40.05 32.43
C ARG A 83 20.78 -40.18 31.18
N GLU A 84 20.18 -41.36 30.93
CA GLU A 84 19.29 -41.57 29.78
C GLU A 84 18.01 -40.72 29.90
N VAL A 85 17.41 -40.65 31.10
CA VAL A 85 16.24 -39.82 31.35
C VAL A 85 16.54 -38.34 31.09
N LEU A 86 17.66 -37.81 31.60
CA LEU A 86 18.05 -36.42 31.35
C LEU A 86 18.29 -36.14 29.86
N PHE A 87 18.89 -37.09 29.13
CA PHE A 87 19.09 -36.96 27.69
C PHE A 87 17.74 -36.88 26.94
N TRP A 88 16.85 -37.86 27.14
CA TRP A 88 15.54 -37.89 26.47
C TRP A 88 14.62 -36.76 26.92
N LEU A 89 14.69 -36.34 28.18
CA LEU A 89 13.97 -35.17 28.67
C LEU A 89 14.45 -33.92 27.94
N THR A 90 15.75 -33.76 27.74
CA THR A 90 16.31 -32.63 26.98
C THR A 90 15.81 -32.61 25.54
N VAL A 91 15.83 -33.77 24.85
CA VAL A 91 15.30 -33.91 23.48
C VAL A 91 13.81 -33.56 23.44
N ALA A 92 13.01 -34.11 24.37
CA ALA A 92 11.58 -33.83 24.47
C ALA A 92 11.30 -32.35 24.77
N SER A 93 12.10 -31.71 25.65
CA SER A 93 11.98 -30.28 25.95
C SER A 93 12.27 -29.42 24.72
N VAL A 94 13.28 -29.74 23.90
CA VAL A 94 13.55 -29.02 22.65
C VAL A 94 12.36 -29.12 21.71
N LEU A 95 11.81 -30.33 21.52
CA LEU A 95 10.62 -30.52 20.67
C LEU A 95 9.39 -29.79 21.21
N ALA A 96 9.19 -29.80 22.53
CA ALA A 96 8.10 -29.08 23.18
C ALA A 96 8.25 -27.55 23.02
N LEU A 97 9.47 -27.02 23.14
CA LEU A 97 9.75 -25.59 22.92
C LEU A 97 9.49 -25.20 21.45
N ILE A 98 9.93 -26.03 20.49
CA ILE A 98 9.64 -25.79 19.07
C ILE A 98 8.13 -25.82 18.80
N ALA A 99 7.42 -26.83 19.31
CA ALA A 99 5.97 -26.94 19.16
C ALA A 99 5.23 -25.75 19.80
N ALA A 100 5.68 -25.29 20.97
CA ALA A 100 5.14 -24.11 21.63
C ALA A 100 5.38 -22.84 20.80
N THR A 101 6.60 -22.64 20.27
CA THR A 101 6.91 -21.50 19.40
C THR A 101 6.07 -21.51 18.13
N ILE A 102 5.96 -22.66 17.44
CA ILE A 102 5.11 -22.80 16.24
C ILE A 102 3.65 -22.50 16.57
N SER A 103 3.16 -23.02 17.70
CA SER A 103 1.79 -22.78 18.15
C SER A 103 1.54 -21.30 18.39
N ILE A 104 2.45 -20.61 19.10
CA ILE A 104 2.35 -19.16 19.35
C ILE A 104 2.32 -18.38 18.04
N ILE A 105 3.21 -18.67 17.08
CA ILE A 105 3.24 -17.98 15.79
C ILE A 105 1.95 -18.23 15.00
N ALA A 106 1.46 -19.47 14.98
CA ALA A 106 0.27 -19.84 14.21
C ALA A 106 -1.03 -19.27 14.78
N ILE A 107 -1.14 -19.11 16.10
CA ILE A 107 -2.34 -18.57 16.76
C ILE A 107 -2.29 -17.04 16.95
N SER A 108 -1.12 -16.42 16.77
CA SER A 108 -0.97 -14.98 16.95
C SER A 108 -1.78 -14.24 15.87
N PRO A 109 -2.69 -13.33 16.23
CA PRO A 109 -3.40 -12.53 15.26
C PRO A 109 -2.43 -11.59 14.54
N LYS A 110 -2.79 -11.18 13.31
CA LYS A 110 -2.05 -10.12 12.62
C LYS A 110 -2.11 -8.84 13.48
N CYS A 111 -0.96 -8.21 13.71
CA CYS A 111 -0.92 -6.92 14.39
C CYS A 111 -1.61 -5.84 13.54
N LEU A 112 -2.03 -4.76 14.20
CA LEU A 112 -2.68 -3.63 13.55
C LEU A 112 -1.73 -2.94 12.56
N ASP A 113 -2.26 -2.57 11.40
CA ASP A 113 -1.56 -1.73 10.44
C ASP A 113 -1.52 -0.27 10.95
N TRP A 114 -0.60 0.54 10.42
CA TRP A 114 -0.34 1.89 10.91
C TRP A 114 -1.57 2.83 10.88
N TRP A 115 -2.48 2.62 9.93
CA TRP A 115 -3.70 3.41 9.77
C TRP A 115 -4.79 3.04 10.80
N GLN A 116 -4.65 1.88 11.46
CA GLN A 116 -5.53 1.42 12.55
C GLN A 116 -4.97 1.79 13.94
N ALA A 117 -3.67 2.07 14.03
CA ALA A 117 -2.94 2.14 15.29
C ALA A 117 -3.01 3.51 16.00
N GLY A 118 -3.34 4.61 15.30
CA GLY A 118 -3.34 5.93 15.90
C GLY A 118 -4.16 6.97 15.14
N PRO A 119 -4.37 8.15 15.74
CA PRO A 119 -5.26 9.17 15.19
C PRO A 119 -4.68 9.83 13.92
N MET A 120 -5.60 10.30 13.07
CA MET A 120 -5.30 11.13 11.91
C MET A 120 -5.55 12.60 12.24
N TYR A 121 -4.74 13.51 11.68
CA TYR A 121 -4.89 14.94 11.84
C TYR A 121 -5.00 15.61 10.48
N GLN A 122 -6.17 16.19 10.19
CA GLN A 122 -6.44 16.89 8.93
C GLN A 122 -5.90 18.32 9.00
N ILE A 123 -5.12 18.70 7.99
CA ILE A 123 -4.51 20.01 7.84
C ILE A 123 -5.04 20.64 6.55
N TYR A 124 -5.68 21.80 6.70
CA TYR A 124 -5.89 22.73 5.60
C TYR A 124 -4.64 23.60 5.45
N PRO A 125 -3.79 23.37 4.43
CA PRO A 125 -2.41 23.88 4.40
C PRO A 125 -2.35 25.41 4.45
N ARG A 126 -3.28 26.08 3.76
CA ARG A 126 -3.35 27.54 3.65
C ARG A 126 -3.56 28.26 4.98
N SER A 127 -4.07 27.58 6.01
CA SER A 127 -4.40 28.21 7.30
C SER A 127 -3.63 27.62 8.48
N PHE A 128 -2.66 26.73 8.23
CA PHE A 128 -1.94 26.07 9.31
C PHE A 128 -0.77 26.90 9.84
N LYS A 129 0.20 27.22 8.98
CA LYS A 129 1.38 28.02 9.37
C LYS A 129 2.05 28.65 8.14
N ASP A 130 2.09 29.96 8.10
CA ASP A 130 2.85 30.77 7.14
C ASP A 130 4.33 30.83 7.56
N SER A 131 5.27 30.50 6.66
CA SER A 131 6.72 30.54 6.93
C SER A 131 7.46 31.71 6.28
N ASP A 132 6.89 32.35 5.25
CA ASP A 132 7.56 33.36 4.42
C ASP A 132 6.93 34.78 4.52
N LYS A 133 5.86 34.92 5.29
CA LYS A 133 5.13 36.15 5.62
C LYS A 133 4.28 36.70 4.46
N ASP A 134 3.83 35.86 3.54
CA ASP A 134 2.90 36.25 2.48
C ASP A 134 1.41 36.24 2.92
N GLY A 135 1.12 35.72 4.12
CA GLY A 135 -0.23 35.59 4.69
C GLY A 135 -0.93 34.26 4.39
N ASN A 136 -0.31 33.35 3.65
CA ASN A 136 -0.79 32.00 3.38
C ASN A 136 0.08 30.98 4.14
N GLY A 137 -0.56 29.94 4.68
CA GLY A 137 0.16 28.78 5.18
C GLY A 137 0.78 27.98 4.03
N ASP A 138 1.98 27.45 4.26
CA ASP A 138 2.79 26.76 3.24
C ASP A 138 3.32 25.40 3.75
N LEU A 139 3.88 24.58 2.85
CA LEU A 139 4.38 23.24 3.20
C LEU A 139 5.55 23.31 4.18
N LYS A 140 6.35 24.37 4.13
CA LYS A 140 7.49 24.57 5.00
C LYS A 140 7.05 24.88 6.44
N GLY A 141 5.99 25.64 6.61
CA GLY A 141 5.36 25.92 7.89
C GLY A 141 4.76 24.67 8.53
N ILE A 142 4.21 23.74 7.72
CA ILE A 142 3.80 22.41 8.22
C ILE A 142 5.02 21.65 8.73
N GLN A 143 6.12 21.62 7.97
CA GLN A 143 7.36 20.95 8.36
C GLN A 143 7.88 21.47 9.71
N ASP A 144 7.85 22.79 9.92
CA ASP A 144 8.33 23.44 11.14
C ASP A 144 7.45 23.15 12.37
N LYS A 145 6.26 22.56 12.17
CA LYS A 145 5.30 22.20 13.23
C LYS A 145 5.11 20.71 13.43
N LEU A 146 5.93 19.86 12.80
CA LEU A 146 5.83 18.41 12.99
C LEU A 146 6.05 17.99 14.46
N ASP A 147 6.88 18.69 15.23
CA ASP A 147 7.07 18.41 16.67
C ASP A 147 5.77 18.61 17.48
N TYR A 148 4.97 19.62 17.12
CA TYR A 148 3.66 19.82 17.71
C TYR A 148 2.74 18.64 17.43
N LEU A 149 2.71 18.13 16.19
CA LEU A 149 1.89 16.97 15.83
C LEU A 149 2.32 15.71 16.59
N THR A 150 3.62 15.50 16.80
CA THR A 150 4.10 14.36 17.60
C THR A 150 3.71 14.49 19.08
N THR A 151 3.67 15.71 19.62
CA THR A 151 3.24 15.97 21.00
C THR A 151 1.75 15.64 21.21
N LEU A 152 0.94 15.78 20.16
CA LEU A 152 -0.48 15.38 20.15
C LEU A 152 -0.69 13.86 19.96
N ASN A 153 0.39 13.08 19.88
CA ASN A 153 0.35 11.63 19.60
C ASN A 153 -0.33 11.28 18.26
N ILE A 154 -0.24 12.17 17.26
CA ILE A 154 -0.74 11.93 15.91
C ILE A 154 0.09 10.84 15.24
N LYS A 155 -0.58 9.93 14.51
CA LYS A 155 0.09 8.94 13.68
C LYS A 155 0.13 9.33 12.21
N THR A 156 -0.96 9.93 11.72
CA THR A 156 -1.15 10.24 10.30
C THR A 156 -1.49 11.71 10.12
N VAL A 157 -0.74 12.38 9.25
CA VAL A 157 -1.05 13.73 8.78
C VAL A 157 -1.84 13.59 7.49
N TRP A 158 -3.02 14.19 7.44
CA TRP A 158 -3.84 14.30 6.24
C TRP A 158 -3.80 15.74 5.74
N ILE A 159 -3.17 15.98 4.60
CA ILE A 159 -3.12 17.32 4.00
C ILE A 159 -4.17 17.39 2.91
N THR A 160 -5.04 18.40 2.97
CA THR A 160 -6.01 18.64 1.89
C THR A 160 -5.33 19.13 0.61
N SER A 161 -6.07 19.27 -0.49
CA SER A 161 -5.52 19.64 -1.80
C SER A 161 -4.52 20.81 -1.76
N PHE A 162 -3.36 20.60 -2.38
CA PHE A 162 -2.29 21.60 -2.58
C PHE A 162 -1.81 21.64 -4.04
N TYR A 163 -2.52 20.97 -4.94
CA TYR A 163 -2.19 20.95 -6.37
C TYR A 163 -2.33 22.34 -6.97
N LYS A 164 -1.57 22.61 -8.04
CA LYS A 164 -1.74 23.84 -8.81
C LYS A 164 -3.18 23.98 -9.28
N SER A 165 -3.87 25.02 -8.82
CA SER A 165 -5.32 25.15 -8.99
C SER A 165 -5.74 26.57 -9.33
N SER A 166 -6.67 26.71 -10.28
CA SER A 166 -7.30 27.98 -10.65
C SER A 166 -8.34 28.41 -9.61
N LEU A 167 -9.00 27.41 -9.02
CA LEU A 167 -10.03 27.53 -8.01
C LEU A 167 -9.61 26.77 -6.76
N LYS A 168 -9.51 27.49 -5.64
CA LYS A 168 -8.96 26.99 -4.36
C LYS A 168 -10.06 26.63 -3.33
N ASP A 169 -11.31 26.54 -3.78
CA ASP A 169 -12.51 26.25 -3.01
C ASP A 169 -13.46 25.36 -3.87
N PHE A 170 -14.59 24.90 -3.33
CA PHE A 170 -15.62 24.14 -4.03
C PHE A 170 -15.12 22.84 -4.68
N ARG A 171 -14.32 22.07 -3.93
CA ARG A 171 -13.68 20.81 -4.37
C ARG A 171 -12.56 20.94 -5.40
N TYR A 172 -12.03 22.16 -5.56
CA TYR A 172 -10.81 22.48 -6.31
C TYR A 172 -10.89 22.26 -7.83
N GLY A 173 -10.53 23.29 -8.59
CA GLY A 173 -10.29 23.17 -10.04
C GLY A 173 -8.80 22.98 -10.31
N VAL A 174 -8.34 21.73 -10.41
CA VAL A 174 -6.92 21.40 -10.58
C VAL A 174 -6.44 21.69 -12.01
N GLU A 175 -5.42 22.53 -12.17
CA GLU A 175 -4.78 22.83 -13.45
C GLU A 175 -3.67 21.84 -13.81
N ASP A 176 -2.98 21.30 -12.80
CA ASP A 176 -1.93 20.30 -12.97
C ASP A 176 -1.83 19.39 -11.73
N PHE A 177 -2.11 18.10 -11.92
CA PHE A 177 -2.10 17.12 -10.83
C PHE A 177 -0.69 16.71 -10.36
N ARG A 178 0.37 17.09 -11.09
CA ARG A 178 1.76 16.70 -10.79
C ARG A 178 2.58 17.86 -10.22
N GLU A 179 1.98 19.04 -10.08
CA GLU A 179 2.63 20.25 -9.58
C GLU A 179 1.99 20.78 -8.29
N ILE A 180 2.81 21.42 -7.46
CA ILE A 180 2.39 22.10 -6.24
C ILE A 180 1.91 23.52 -6.61
N ASP A 181 0.84 24.01 -5.99
CA ASP A 181 0.44 25.41 -6.16
C ASP A 181 1.53 26.34 -5.59
N PRO A 182 1.98 27.37 -6.33
CA PRO A 182 3.07 28.23 -5.88
C PRO A 182 2.84 28.89 -4.53
N ILE A 183 1.59 29.08 -4.07
CA ILE A 183 1.31 29.63 -2.74
C ILE A 183 1.73 28.70 -1.59
N PHE A 184 1.91 27.41 -1.86
CA PHE A 184 2.30 26.41 -0.86
C PHE A 184 3.79 26.08 -0.92
N GLY A 185 4.50 26.57 -1.94
CA GLY A 185 5.93 26.31 -2.17
C GLY A 185 6.17 25.50 -3.45
N THR A 186 7.22 24.68 -3.42
CA THR A 186 7.70 23.93 -4.58
C THR A 186 7.63 22.41 -4.37
N MET A 187 7.84 21.63 -5.43
CA MET A 187 7.98 20.17 -5.33
C MET A 187 9.12 19.76 -4.37
N LYS A 188 10.19 20.55 -4.29
CA LYS A 188 11.30 20.31 -3.36
C LYS A 188 10.85 20.48 -1.90
N ASP A 189 9.99 21.46 -1.62
CA ASP A 189 9.44 21.66 -0.28
C ASP A 189 8.53 20.49 0.12
N PHE A 190 7.76 19.95 -0.82
CA PHE A 190 6.98 18.73 -0.62
C PHE A 190 7.89 17.53 -0.31
N GLU A 191 8.94 17.30 -1.08
CA GLU A 191 9.89 16.19 -0.85
C GLU A 191 10.59 16.30 0.51
N ASN A 192 10.99 17.51 0.91
CA ASN A 192 11.54 17.79 2.24
C ASN A 192 10.53 17.51 3.36
N LEU A 193 9.27 17.87 3.16
CA LEU A 193 8.19 17.62 4.11
C LEU A 193 7.95 16.11 4.28
N VAL A 194 7.86 15.36 3.19
CA VAL A 194 7.68 13.89 3.23
C VAL A 194 8.81 13.22 4.00
N ALA A 195 10.06 13.58 3.72
CA ALA A 195 11.21 13.05 4.43
C ALA A 195 11.14 13.35 5.94
N ALA A 196 10.86 14.60 6.31
CA ALA A 196 10.75 15.02 7.71
C ALA A 196 9.58 14.36 8.47
N ILE A 197 8.46 14.10 7.79
CA ILE A 197 7.33 13.33 8.34
C ILE A 197 7.79 11.90 8.65
N HIS A 198 8.46 11.25 7.70
CA HIS A 198 8.92 9.86 7.87
C HIS A 198 10.02 9.73 8.93
N ASP A 199 10.94 10.69 9.04
CA ASP A 199 11.98 10.73 10.09
C ASP A 199 11.39 10.76 11.51
N LYS A 200 10.17 11.30 11.65
CA LYS A 200 9.42 11.34 12.92
C LYS A 200 8.48 10.15 13.11
N GLY A 201 8.51 9.16 12.22
CA GLY A 201 7.64 7.98 12.27
C GLY A 201 6.16 8.26 11.99
N LEU A 202 5.86 9.44 11.43
CA LEU A 202 4.53 9.84 11.00
C LEU A 202 4.23 9.28 9.59
N LYS A 203 2.96 9.33 9.20
CA LYS A 203 2.47 8.92 7.88
C LYS A 203 1.77 10.08 7.19
N LEU A 204 1.89 10.18 5.87
CA LEU A 204 1.23 11.23 5.08
C LEU A 204 0.16 10.65 4.17
N ILE A 205 -1.06 11.15 4.30
CA ILE A 205 -2.11 10.97 3.29
C ILE A 205 -2.45 12.33 2.68
N ILE A 206 -2.80 12.33 1.39
CA ILE A 206 -3.18 13.55 0.66
C ILE A 206 -4.55 13.39 0.00
N ASP A 207 -5.26 14.49 -0.19
CA ASP A 207 -6.48 14.49 -1.01
C ASP A 207 -6.17 14.19 -2.47
N PHE A 208 -7.10 13.50 -3.13
CA PHE A 208 -7.09 13.33 -4.56
C PHE A 208 -8.51 13.43 -5.10
N ILE A 209 -8.73 14.33 -6.06
CA ILE A 209 -10.03 14.56 -6.70
C ILE A 209 -9.97 14.00 -8.13
N PRO A 210 -10.39 12.74 -8.35
CA PRO A 210 -10.35 12.12 -9.68
C PRO A 210 -11.41 12.66 -10.64
N ASN A 211 -12.50 13.25 -10.14
CA ASN A 211 -13.73 13.48 -10.91
C ASN A 211 -13.59 14.47 -12.08
N HIS A 212 -12.93 15.59 -11.83
CA HIS A 212 -12.84 16.73 -12.74
C HIS A 212 -11.45 17.36 -12.72
N THR A 213 -11.21 18.21 -13.71
CA THR A 213 -10.07 19.13 -13.74
C THR A 213 -10.58 20.57 -13.77
N SER A 214 -9.69 21.56 -13.73
CA SER A 214 -10.04 22.91 -14.19
C SER A 214 -10.27 22.91 -15.70
N ASP A 215 -11.15 23.80 -16.17
CA ASP A 215 -11.26 24.24 -17.56
C ASP A 215 -9.93 24.79 -18.14
N LYS A 216 -8.99 25.23 -17.30
CA LYS A 216 -7.64 25.65 -17.71
C LYS A 216 -6.65 24.48 -17.85
N HIS A 217 -7.04 23.27 -17.45
CA HIS A 217 -6.18 22.09 -17.58
C HIS A 217 -5.86 21.82 -19.05
N ALA A 218 -4.62 21.40 -19.34
CA ALA A 218 -4.17 21.17 -20.72
C ALA A 218 -5.08 20.18 -21.47
N TRP A 219 -5.57 19.14 -20.78
CA TRP A 219 -6.52 18.18 -21.35
C TRP A 219 -7.82 18.85 -21.83
N PHE A 220 -8.41 19.78 -21.06
CA PHE A 220 -9.64 20.45 -21.48
C PHE A 220 -9.40 21.36 -22.68
N GLN A 221 -8.28 22.09 -22.68
CA GLN A 221 -7.86 22.95 -23.78
C GLN A 221 -7.67 22.16 -25.09
N LEU A 222 -7.09 20.97 -25.00
CA LEU A 222 -6.93 20.05 -26.14
C LEU A 222 -8.26 19.38 -26.51
N SER A 223 -9.11 19.07 -25.53
CA SER A 223 -10.42 18.47 -25.75
C SER A 223 -11.35 19.42 -26.50
N ARG A 224 -11.49 20.68 -26.08
CA ARG A 224 -12.40 21.65 -26.73
C ARG A 224 -12.03 21.95 -28.19
N THR A 225 -10.76 21.72 -28.57
CA THR A 225 -10.26 21.84 -29.94
C THR A 225 -10.22 20.52 -30.72
N ARG A 226 -10.71 19.42 -30.13
CA ARG A 226 -10.72 18.06 -30.71
C ARG A 226 -9.32 17.56 -31.10
N THR A 227 -8.32 17.87 -30.28
CA THR A 227 -6.93 17.53 -30.55
C THR A 227 -6.61 16.10 -30.08
N GLY A 228 -6.46 15.17 -31.03
CA GLY A 228 -5.97 13.81 -30.78
C GLY A 228 -6.85 13.01 -29.79
N LYS A 229 -6.21 12.24 -28.90
CA LYS A 229 -6.89 11.39 -27.90
C LYS A 229 -7.73 12.18 -26.89
N TYR A 230 -7.47 13.48 -26.72
CA TYR A 230 -8.16 14.32 -25.74
C TYR A 230 -9.60 14.67 -26.12
N THR A 231 -10.02 14.38 -27.36
CA THR A 231 -11.37 14.66 -27.85
C THR A 231 -12.46 14.08 -26.92
N ASP A 232 -12.23 12.89 -26.37
CA ASP A 232 -13.18 12.16 -25.52
C ASP A 232 -12.74 12.09 -24.05
N TYR A 233 -11.84 12.98 -23.61
CA TYR A 233 -11.42 13.06 -22.21
C TYR A 233 -12.49 13.66 -21.29
N TYR A 234 -13.44 14.42 -21.84
CA TYR A 234 -14.56 15.02 -21.11
C TYR A 234 -15.87 14.62 -21.79
N ILE A 235 -16.98 14.84 -21.08
CA ILE A 235 -18.32 14.48 -21.56
C ILE A 235 -18.89 15.66 -22.35
N TRP A 236 -19.03 15.48 -23.67
CA TRP A 236 -19.51 16.49 -24.60
C TRP A 236 -20.79 16.02 -25.29
N HIS A 237 -21.77 16.92 -25.39
CA HIS A 237 -23.02 16.67 -26.10
C HIS A 237 -23.49 17.90 -26.87
N ASP A 238 -24.21 17.66 -27.96
CA ASP A 238 -24.86 18.74 -28.70
C ASP A 238 -25.96 19.37 -27.83
N CYS A 239 -26.04 20.69 -27.88
CA CYS A 239 -27.06 21.49 -27.23
C CYS A 239 -27.39 22.67 -28.13
N THR A 240 -28.56 23.27 -27.92
CA THR A 240 -29.01 24.40 -28.75
C THR A 240 -28.80 25.69 -27.97
N GLN A 241 -28.18 26.69 -28.60
CA GLN A 241 -28.06 28.03 -28.03
C GLN A 241 -28.96 28.98 -28.83
N GLU A 242 -30.02 29.50 -28.20
CA GLU A 242 -30.98 30.44 -28.81
C GLU A 242 -31.03 31.70 -27.94
N ASP A 243 -30.88 32.88 -28.54
CA ASP A 243 -30.91 34.19 -27.85
C ASP A 243 -30.01 34.29 -26.60
N GLY A 244 -28.85 33.61 -26.62
CA GLY A 244 -27.90 33.56 -25.50
C GLY A 244 -28.30 32.59 -24.39
N ILE A 245 -29.42 31.88 -24.52
CA ILE A 245 -29.89 30.85 -23.60
C ILE A 245 -29.48 29.48 -24.14
N THR A 246 -28.85 28.67 -23.30
CA THR A 246 -28.50 27.28 -23.63
C THR A 246 -29.66 26.36 -23.24
N ILE A 247 -30.15 25.58 -24.20
CA ILE A 247 -31.09 24.47 -23.96
C ILE A 247 -30.24 23.21 -23.74
N PRO A 248 -30.12 22.72 -22.49
CA PRO A 248 -29.25 21.60 -22.17
C PRO A 248 -29.82 20.27 -22.69
N PRO A 249 -28.99 19.20 -22.80
CA PRO A 249 -29.43 17.89 -23.24
C PRO A 249 -30.51 17.23 -22.36
N ASN A 250 -30.54 17.56 -21.07
CA ASN A 250 -31.48 17.04 -20.07
C ASN A 250 -31.60 18.00 -18.87
N ASN A 251 -32.44 17.64 -17.90
CA ASN A 251 -32.71 18.45 -16.70
C ASN A 251 -31.67 18.33 -15.56
N TRP A 252 -30.48 17.77 -15.82
CA TRP A 252 -29.50 17.56 -14.75
C TRP A 252 -29.01 18.89 -14.16
N LEU A 253 -28.80 18.89 -12.84
CA LEU A 253 -28.37 20.06 -12.07
C LEU A 253 -27.00 19.86 -11.44
N SER A 254 -26.25 20.94 -11.35
CA SER A 254 -25.03 21.02 -10.56
C SER A 254 -25.34 20.94 -9.06
N VAL A 255 -24.43 20.37 -8.28
CA VAL A 255 -24.47 20.34 -6.81
C VAL A 255 -24.62 21.75 -6.22
N TYR A 256 -24.06 22.77 -6.88
CA TYR A 256 -24.16 24.18 -6.44
C TYR A 256 -25.37 24.92 -7.04
N GLY A 257 -26.20 24.22 -7.82
CA GLY A 257 -27.41 24.74 -8.44
C GLY A 257 -27.21 25.21 -9.89
N ASN A 258 -28.34 25.38 -10.58
CA ASN A 258 -28.45 25.55 -12.04
C ASN A 258 -28.04 24.29 -12.82
N SER A 259 -28.12 24.38 -14.16
CA SER A 259 -27.79 23.27 -15.05
C SER A 259 -26.34 22.80 -14.86
N SER A 260 -26.13 21.49 -14.96
CA SER A 260 -24.81 20.86 -15.02
C SER A 260 -24.22 20.80 -16.44
N TRP A 261 -24.82 21.51 -17.40
CA TRP A 261 -24.32 21.63 -18.76
C TRP A 261 -23.94 23.07 -19.07
N HIS A 262 -22.75 23.25 -19.63
CA HIS A 262 -22.26 24.56 -20.05
C HIS A 262 -21.82 24.53 -21.51
N PHE A 263 -22.26 25.52 -22.29
CA PHE A 263 -21.89 25.66 -23.70
C PHE A 263 -20.46 26.17 -23.86
N ASP A 264 -19.66 25.51 -24.70
CA ASP A 264 -18.33 25.98 -25.10
C ASP A 264 -18.36 26.48 -26.55
N GLU A 265 -18.02 27.75 -26.75
CA GLU A 265 -18.06 28.42 -28.05
C GLU A 265 -17.00 27.91 -29.04
N ILE A 266 -15.91 27.31 -28.56
CA ILE A 266 -14.84 26.78 -29.43
C ILE A 266 -15.27 25.43 -30.00
N ARG A 267 -15.82 24.57 -29.14
CA ARG A 267 -16.27 23.23 -29.53
C ARG A 267 -17.65 23.22 -30.16
N ASN A 268 -18.45 24.26 -29.92
CA ASN A 268 -19.86 24.39 -30.28
C ASN A 268 -20.71 23.23 -29.74
N GLN A 269 -20.44 22.83 -28.50
CA GLN A 269 -21.13 21.76 -27.78
C GLN A 269 -21.21 22.12 -26.30
N CYS A 270 -22.11 21.47 -25.57
CA CYS A 270 -22.13 21.54 -24.11
C CYS A 270 -21.23 20.48 -23.51
N TYR A 271 -20.49 20.84 -22.46
CA TYR A 271 -19.82 19.87 -21.60
C TYR A 271 -20.55 19.75 -20.26
N PHE A 272 -20.37 18.59 -19.63
CA PHE A 272 -20.94 18.28 -18.34
C PHE A 272 -20.03 18.71 -17.17
N HIS A 273 -20.64 19.19 -16.09
CA HIS A 273 -19.99 19.50 -14.82
C HIS A 273 -20.94 19.24 -13.62
N GLN A 274 -20.55 18.39 -12.69
CA GLN A 274 -21.30 18.13 -11.45
C GLN A 274 -21.21 19.30 -10.47
N PHE A 275 -20.09 20.02 -10.50
CA PHE A 275 -19.80 21.12 -9.60
C PHE A 275 -19.90 22.44 -10.36
N LEU A 276 -18.85 23.25 -10.41
CA LEU A 276 -18.87 24.53 -11.13
C LEU A 276 -18.57 24.35 -12.62
N LYS A 277 -18.96 25.32 -13.43
CA LYS A 277 -18.66 25.31 -14.88
C LYS A 277 -17.15 25.30 -15.16
N GLU A 278 -16.34 25.86 -14.26
CA GLU A 278 -14.87 25.82 -14.32
C GLU A 278 -14.30 24.42 -13.97
N GLN A 279 -15.13 23.45 -13.59
CA GLN A 279 -14.78 22.08 -13.20
C GLN A 279 -15.41 21.04 -14.15
N PRO A 280 -15.00 21.00 -15.43
CA PRO A 280 -15.50 20.01 -16.38
C PRO A 280 -15.14 18.58 -15.94
N ASP A 281 -16.12 17.68 -15.99
CA ASP A 281 -15.94 16.31 -15.53
C ASP A 281 -15.22 15.44 -16.56
N LEU A 282 -14.31 14.62 -16.04
CA LEU A 282 -13.57 13.64 -16.81
C LEU A 282 -14.47 12.48 -17.21
N ASN A 283 -14.33 12.03 -18.45
CA ASN A 283 -15.06 10.89 -18.97
C ASN A 283 -14.41 9.57 -18.52
N PHE A 284 -14.76 9.07 -17.33
CA PHE A 284 -14.23 7.81 -16.80
C PHE A 284 -14.62 6.56 -17.59
N ARG A 285 -15.48 6.68 -18.59
CA ARG A 285 -15.81 5.58 -19.50
C ARG A 285 -14.74 5.41 -20.59
N ASN A 286 -13.88 6.41 -20.76
CA ASN A 286 -12.70 6.35 -21.60
C ASN A 286 -11.53 5.67 -20.85
N PRO A 287 -10.98 4.54 -21.35
CA PRO A 287 -9.85 3.88 -20.69
C PRO A 287 -8.59 4.74 -20.62
N ASP A 288 -8.39 5.68 -21.55
CA ASP A 288 -7.23 6.58 -21.53
C ASP A 288 -7.27 7.52 -20.31
N VAL A 289 -8.46 8.00 -19.94
CA VAL A 289 -8.67 8.81 -18.73
C VAL A 289 -8.35 7.98 -17.48
N GLN A 290 -8.81 6.73 -17.42
CA GLN A 290 -8.51 5.86 -16.27
C GLN A 290 -7.01 5.61 -16.11
N GLU A 291 -6.29 5.47 -17.21
CA GLU A 291 -4.84 5.25 -17.18
C GLU A 291 -4.08 6.49 -16.72
N GLU A 292 -4.41 7.68 -17.23
CA GLU A 292 -3.80 8.94 -16.81
C GLU A 292 -3.99 9.20 -15.30
N ILE A 293 -5.17 8.89 -14.77
CA ILE A 293 -5.47 8.98 -13.34
C ILE A 293 -4.60 7.99 -12.53
N LYS A 294 -4.43 6.75 -13.00
CA LYS A 294 -3.54 5.78 -12.33
C LYS A 294 -2.09 6.27 -12.34
N GLU A 295 -1.60 6.83 -13.44
CA GLU A 295 -0.26 7.39 -13.52
C GLU A 295 -0.04 8.52 -12.51
N ILE A 296 -1.04 9.39 -12.32
CA ILE A 296 -0.97 10.46 -11.31
C ILE A 296 -0.88 9.87 -9.89
N ILE A 297 -1.68 8.87 -9.57
CA ILE A 297 -1.61 8.21 -8.25
C ILE A 297 -0.22 7.56 -8.07
N GLN A 298 0.32 6.90 -9.09
CA GLN A 298 1.67 6.32 -9.07
C GLN A 298 2.76 7.36 -8.86
N PHE A 299 2.65 8.53 -9.52
CA PHE A 299 3.57 9.64 -9.34
C PHE A 299 3.70 10.04 -7.87
N TRP A 300 2.58 10.26 -7.18
CA TRP A 300 2.58 10.65 -5.77
C TRP A 300 3.03 9.52 -4.83
N LEU A 301 2.68 8.26 -5.12
CA LEU A 301 3.21 7.10 -4.39
C LEU A 301 4.73 6.99 -4.52
N SER A 302 5.28 7.28 -5.70
CA SER A 302 6.74 7.25 -5.95
C SER A 302 7.48 8.33 -5.15
N LYS A 303 6.81 9.45 -4.85
CA LYS A 303 7.33 10.52 -3.97
C LYS A 303 7.22 10.22 -2.48
N GLY A 304 6.60 9.09 -2.10
CA GLY A 304 6.59 8.59 -0.72
C GLY A 304 5.27 8.71 0.02
N VAL A 305 4.21 9.27 -0.60
CA VAL A 305 2.86 9.39 0.00
C VAL A 305 2.35 8.03 0.50
N ASP A 306 1.88 7.95 1.74
CA ASP A 306 1.44 6.71 2.40
C ASP A 306 -0.04 6.38 2.10
N GLY A 307 -0.81 7.28 1.49
CA GLY A 307 -2.16 6.97 1.04
C GLY A 307 -2.91 8.18 0.48
N PHE A 308 -4.14 7.94 0.04
CA PHE A 308 -5.00 8.97 -0.52
C PHE A 308 -6.36 9.01 0.15
N SER A 309 -6.91 10.21 0.27
CA SER A 309 -8.32 10.45 0.47
C SER A 309 -8.95 10.81 -0.88
N PHE A 310 -9.74 9.90 -1.45
CA PHE A 310 -10.42 10.15 -2.72
C PHE A 310 -11.71 10.93 -2.45
N ASP A 311 -11.80 12.15 -2.97
CA ASP A 311 -13.04 12.95 -2.89
C ASP A 311 -13.96 12.68 -4.09
N ALA A 312 -15.24 12.97 -3.90
CA ALA A 312 -16.28 12.97 -4.94
C ALA A 312 -16.42 11.65 -5.74
N VAL A 313 -16.01 10.50 -5.19
CA VAL A 313 -16.03 9.21 -5.93
C VAL A 313 -17.43 8.79 -6.39
N GLN A 314 -18.48 9.21 -5.69
CA GLN A 314 -19.87 8.92 -6.05
C GLN A 314 -20.31 9.60 -7.36
N PHE A 315 -19.58 10.61 -7.82
CA PHE A 315 -19.87 11.39 -9.03
C PHE A 315 -19.07 10.94 -10.26
N LEU A 316 -18.27 9.86 -10.16
CA LEU A 316 -17.35 9.44 -11.24
C LEU A 316 -18.04 8.98 -12.53
N LEU A 317 -19.32 8.62 -12.48
CA LEU A 317 -20.05 8.07 -13.62
C LEU A 317 -21.50 8.55 -13.60
N GLU A 318 -21.98 8.88 -14.79
CA GLU A 318 -23.37 9.24 -15.08
C GLU A 318 -24.00 8.28 -16.09
N ALA A 319 -25.33 8.21 -16.14
CA ALA A 319 -26.05 7.34 -17.06
C ALA A 319 -25.91 7.81 -18.52
N LYS A 320 -25.39 6.94 -19.40
CA LYS A 320 -25.14 7.27 -20.82
C LYS A 320 -26.39 7.56 -21.65
N HIS A 321 -27.57 7.17 -21.15
CA HIS A 321 -28.83 7.38 -21.87
C HIS A 321 -29.38 8.81 -21.69
N LEU A 322 -28.75 9.63 -20.84
CA LEU A 322 -29.06 11.05 -20.65
C LEU A 322 -30.54 11.35 -20.41
N ARG A 323 -31.24 10.47 -19.68
CA ARG A 323 -32.64 10.75 -19.35
C ARG A 323 -32.71 11.75 -18.21
N ASP A 324 -33.81 12.49 -18.20
CA ASP A 324 -34.13 13.40 -17.11
C ASP A 324 -34.24 12.67 -15.78
N GLU A 325 -33.70 13.31 -14.75
CA GLU A 325 -33.89 12.91 -13.36
C GLU A 325 -35.32 13.13 -12.90
N THR A 326 -35.76 12.35 -11.92
CA THR A 326 -37.11 12.45 -11.37
C THR A 326 -37.21 13.64 -10.42
N GLN A 327 -38.18 14.53 -10.65
CA GLN A 327 -38.49 15.62 -9.74
C GLN A 327 -38.99 15.09 -8.39
N VAL A 328 -38.52 15.66 -7.29
CA VAL A 328 -39.05 15.40 -5.94
C VAL A 328 -40.51 15.84 -5.87
N ASN A 329 -40.80 17.05 -6.35
CA ASN A 329 -42.17 17.53 -6.55
C ASN A 329 -42.60 17.37 -8.02
N LYS A 330 -43.42 16.37 -8.30
CA LYS A 330 -43.85 16.03 -9.67
C LYS A 330 -44.79 17.06 -10.32
N THR A 331 -45.37 17.98 -9.55
CA THR A 331 -46.26 19.02 -10.09
C THR A 331 -45.56 20.37 -10.29
N GLN A 332 -44.30 20.49 -9.86
CA GLN A 332 -43.50 21.69 -10.09
C GLN A 332 -43.18 21.85 -11.57
N ILE A 333 -43.23 23.09 -12.06
CA ILE A 333 -42.93 23.43 -13.45
C ILE A 333 -41.42 23.21 -13.68
N PRO A 334 -41.01 22.39 -14.67
CA PRO A 334 -39.60 22.05 -14.88
C PRO A 334 -38.68 23.27 -15.02
N ALA A 335 -39.14 24.34 -15.69
CA ALA A 335 -38.36 25.57 -15.88
C ALA A 335 -38.01 26.33 -14.58
N THR A 336 -38.66 25.99 -13.45
CA THR A 336 -38.39 26.60 -12.13
C THR A 336 -37.44 25.77 -11.27
N ILE A 337 -37.06 24.58 -11.72
CA ILE A 337 -36.21 23.66 -10.97
C ILE A 337 -34.76 24.02 -11.21
N THR A 338 -34.11 24.50 -10.16
CA THR A 338 -32.72 25.00 -10.24
C THR A 338 -31.89 24.57 -9.04
N HIS A 339 -32.51 24.12 -7.95
CA HIS A 339 -31.81 23.66 -6.77
C HIS A 339 -31.58 22.15 -6.82
N TYR A 340 -30.35 21.72 -6.52
CA TYR A 340 -29.94 20.31 -6.57
C TYR A 340 -30.91 19.38 -5.80
N SER A 341 -31.39 19.81 -4.62
CA SER A 341 -32.32 19.03 -3.77
C SER A 341 -33.72 18.82 -4.35
N GLU A 342 -34.07 19.45 -5.47
CA GLU A 342 -35.39 19.32 -6.11
C GLU A 342 -35.48 18.09 -7.04
N LEU A 343 -34.36 17.41 -7.27
CA LEU A 343 -34.27 16.19 -8.09
C LEU A 343 -33.81 14.99 -7.25
N TYR A 344 -34.30 13.80 -7.60
CA TYR A 344 -33.63 12.55 -7.22
C TYR A 344 -32.48 12.31 -8.20
N HIS A 345 -31.29 11.94 -7.70
CA HIS A 345 -30.06 11.83 -8.51
C HIS A 345 -29.75 10.37 -8.87
N ASP A 346 -30.71 9.72 -9.53
CA ASP A 346 -30.66 8.29 -9.86
C ASP A 346 -29.71 8.01 -11.03
N PHE A 347 -29.42 9.01 -11.86
CA PHE A 347 -28.61 8.89 -13.07
C PHE A 347 -27.25 9.57 -12.97
N THR A 348 -27.04 10.49 -12.02
CA THR A 348 -25.77 11.23 -11.88
C THR A 348 -24.93 10.85 -10.66
N THR A 349 -25.39 9.92 -9.82
CA THR A 349 -24.60 9.43 -8.68
C THR A 349 -24.59 7.90 -8.60
N THR A 350 -23.51 7.33 -8.07
CA THR A 350 -23.38 5.91 -7.67
C THR A 350 -23.78 4.92 -8.78
N GLN A 351 -23.40 5.22 -10.03
CA GLN A 351 -23.77 4.38 -11.18
C GLN A 351 -23.05 3.03 -11.18
N VAL A 352 -23.64 2.05 -11.87
CA VAL A 352 -23.04 0.73 -12.10
C VAL A 352 -21.65 0.89 -12.74
N GLY A 353 -20.65 0.26 -12.13
CA GLY A 353 -19.23 0.32 -12.52
C GLY A 353 -18.39 1.31 -11.72
N MET A 354 -18.98 2.24 -10.96
CA MET A 354 -18.22 3.22 -10.17
C MET A 354 -17.32 2.53 -9.14
N HIS A 355 -17.87 1.57 -8.39
CA HIS A 355 -17.09 0.81 -7.42
C HIS A 355 -15.96 -0.01 -8.06
N ASP A 356 -16.10 -0.43 -9.33
CA ASP A 356 -15.04 -1.16 -10.03
C ASP A 356 -13.86 -0.24 -10.39
N ILE A 357 -14.13 1.02 -10.73
CA ILE A 357 -13.09 2.05 -10.91
C ILE A 357 -12.32 2.23 -9.59
N VAL A 358 -13.03 2.40 -8.47
CA VAL A 358 -12.41 2.56 -7.15
C VAL A 358 -11.58 1.32 -6.75
N ARG A 359 -12.10 0.10 -7.02
CA ARG A 359 -11.34 -1.15 -6.82
C ARG A 359 -10.09 -1.21 -7.69
N SER A 360 -10.13 -0.67 -8.91
CA SER A 360 -8.95 -0.62 -9.78
C SER A 360 -7.85 0.30 -9.23
N PHE A 361 -8.22 1.41 -8.57
CA PHE A 361 -7.25 2.27 -7.88
C PHE A 361 -6.59 1.50 -6.72
N ARG A 362 -7.38 0.78 -5.92
CA ARG A 362 -6.87 -0.09 -4.84
C ARG A 362 -5.90 -1.15 -5.36
N GLN A 363 -6.29 -1.88 -6.41
CA GLN A 363 -5.44 -2.92 -7.02
C GLN A 363 -4.09 -2.36 -7.50
N MET A 364 -4.08 -1.15 -8.04
CA MET A 364 -2.85 -0.48 -8.43
C MET A 364 -1.99 -0.15 -7.20
N MET A 365 -2.59 0.44 -6.15
CA MET A 365 -1.89 0.79 -4.91
C MET A 365 -1.33 -0.43 -4.15
N ASP A 366 -1.92 -1.62 -4.34
CA ASP A 366 -1.40 -2.86 -3.75
C ASP A 366 0.00 -3.23 -4.26
N GLN A 367 0.36 -2.81 -5.47
CA GLN A 367 1.70 -3.01 -6.02
C GLN A 367 2.77 -2.26 -5.19
N TYR A 368 2.40 -1.11 -4.62
CA TYR A 368 3.24 -0.28 -3.74
C TYR A 368 3.12 -0.66 -2.25
N SER A 369 2.31 -1.67 -1.92
CA SER A 369 2.00 -2.10 -0.55
C SER A 369 2.62 -3.46 -0.18
N ARG A 370 3.41 -4.06 -1.07
CA ARG A 370 4.03 -5.38 -0.86
C ARG A 370 5.17 -5.37 0.17
N GLU A 371 5.81 -4.23 0.35
CA GLU A 371 6.87 -4.06 1.34
C GLU A 371 6.25 -4.01 2.75
N PRO A 372 6.64 -4.90 3.68
CA PRO A 372 6.13 -4.91 5.05
C PRO A 372 6.32 -3.55 5.73
N GLY A 373 5.30 -3.06 6.43
CA GLY A 373 5.33 -1.75 7.10
C GLY A 373 5.06 -0.53 6.20
N ARG A 374 4.92 -0.73 4.87
CA ARG A 374 4.60 0.34 3.91
C ARG A 374 3.30 0.11 3.14
N TYR A 375 2.30 -0.44 3.81
CA TYR A 375 0.94 -0.54 3.25
C TYR A 375 0.43 0.86 2.86
N ARG A 376 -0.10 1.02 1.64
CA ARG A 376 -0.67 2.30 1.18
C ARG A 376 -2.16 2.32 1.46
N THR A 377 -2.66 3.27 2.23
CA THR A 377 -4.09 3.31 2.63
C THR A 377 -4.94 4.12 1.64
N THR A 378 -6.25 3.85 1.64
CA THR A 378 -7.24 4.57 0.84
C THR A 378 -8.45 4.91 1.69
N ALA A 379 -8.82 6.18 1.73
CA ALA A 379 -10.09 6.65 2.25
C ALA A 379 -10.95 7.19 1.10
N HIS A 380 -12.27 7.14 1.26
CA HIS A 380 -13.23 7.65 0.27
C HIS A 380 -14.20 8.60 0.95
N VAL A 381 -14.26 9.84 0.49
CA VAL A 381 -15.20 10.83 0.98
C VAL A 381 -16.40 10.87 0.03
N CYS A 382 -17.56 10.44 0.54
CA CYS A 382 -18.83 10.46 -0.17
C CYS A 382 -19.74 11.47 0.53
N SER A 383 -19.57 12.75 0.24
CA SER A 383 -20.42 13.84 0.74
C SER A 383 -20.93 14.64 -0.45
N SER A 384 -22.22 15.01 -0.44
CA SER A 384 -22.77 16.01 -1.35
C SER A 384 -22.48 17.45 -0.89
N GLN A 385 -22.14 17.67 0.38
CA GLN A 385 -21.80 18.99 0.91
C GLN A 385 -20.31 19.29 0.69
N ALA A 386 -20.02 20.49 0.16
CA ALA A 386 -18.68 21.06 0.18
C ALA A 386 -18.22 21.18 1.64
N GLN A 387 -17.04 20.67 1.96
CA GLN A 387 -16.40 20.90 3.26
C GLN A 387 -15.86 22.31 3.36
#